data_AF-A0A2M7J4W9-F1
#
_entry.id   AF-A0A2M7J4W9-F1
#
_cell.length_a   1.000
_cell.length_b   1.000
_cell.length_c   1.000
_cell.angle_alpha   90.00
_cell.angle_beta   90.00
_cell.angle_gamma   90.00
#
_symmetry.space_group_name_H-M   'P 1'
#
loop_
_entity.id
_entity.type
_entity.pdbx_description
1 polymer ?
#
loop_
_entity_poly.entity_id
_entity_poly.type
_entity_poly.pdbx_seq_one_letter_code
_entity_poly.pdbx_strand_id
1 'polypeptide(L)' 'MNENEFNSLADMALTRIETACDNAGVDVNRSGNVLEIEFDNGTKIIVNRHDINQEI' A
#
# COMPACT_ATOMS: atom_id res chain seq x y z
N MET A 1 -19.52 -6.86 -2.42
CA MET A 1 -18.25 -7.27 -1.81
C MET A 1 -18.45 -7.30 -0.31
N ASN A 2 -18.08 -8.38 0.36
CA ASN A 2 -18.07 -8.42 1.82
C ASN A 2 -16.74 -7.89 2.37
N GLU A 3 -16.67 -7.66 3.68
CA GLU A 3 -15.48 -7.11 4.35
C GLU A 3 -14.23 -7.97 4.15
N ASN A 4 -14.37 -9.29 4.16
CA ASN A 4 -13.25 -10.21 3.94
C ASN A 4 -12.71 -10.14 2.49
N GLU A 5 -13.61 -10.02 1.51
CA GLU A 5 -13.25 -9.81 0.10
C GLU A 5 -12.53 -8.47 -0.08
N PHE A 6 -13.00 -7.40 0.58
CA PHE A 6 -12.30 -6.11 0.59
C PHE A 6 -10.89 -6.25 1.14
N ASN A 7 -10.76 -6.80 2.35
CA ASN A 7 -9.47 -6.93 3.03
C ASN A 7 -8.48 -7.74 2.18
N SER A 8 -8.94 -8.84 1.58
CA SER A 8 -8.10 -9.67 0.71
C SER A 8 -7.63 -8.95 -0.54
N LEU A 9 -8.52 -8.25 -1.25
CA LEU A 9 -8.15 -7.47 -2.44
C LEU A 9 -7.25 -6.29 -2.08
N ALA A 10 -7.51 -5.65 -0.96
CA ALA A 10 -6.72 -4.53 -0.47
C ALA A 10 -5.31 -4.96 -0.07
N ASP A 11 -5.16 -6.09 0.63
CA ASP A 11 -3.85 -6.67 0.94
C ASP A 11 -3.09 -7.04 -0.33
N MET A 12 -3.77 -7.65 -1.32
CA MET A 12 -3.16 -7.94 -2.62
C MET A 12 -2.70 -6.67 -3.34
N ALA A 13 -3.47 -5.58 -3.26
CA ALA A 13 -3.11 -4.30 -3.86
C ALA A 13 -1.86 -3.71 -3.19
N LEU A 14 -1.81 -3.67 -1.85
CA LEU A 14 -0.65 -3.18 -1.10
C LEU A 14 0.61 -4.00 -1.41
N THR A 15 0.51 -5.34 -1.40
CA THR A 15 1.65 -6.21 -1.74
C THR A 15 2.13 -6.03 -3.18
N ARG A 16 1.21 -5.76 -4.11
CA ARG A 16 1.58 -5.46 -5.51
C ARG A 16 2.35 -4.15 -5.61
N ILE A 17 1.98 -3.13 -4.83
CA ILE A 17 2.70 -1.85 -4.78
C ILE A 17 4.09 -2.06 -4.16
N GLU A 18 4.21 -2.79 -3.05
CA GLU A 18 5.50 -3.16 -2.44
C GLU A 18 6.43 -3.82 -3.45
N THR A 19 5.94 -4.85 -4.15
CA THR A 19 6.73 -5.56 -5.16
C THR A 19 7.13 -4.64 -6.33
N ALA A 20 6.28 -3.70 -6.72
CA ALA A 20 6.60 -2.75 -7.78
C ALA A 20 7.69 -1.75 -7.34
N CYS A 21 7.63 -1.26 -6.09
CA CYS A 21 8.64 -0.40 -5.50
C CYS A 21 10.00 -1.12 -5.38
N ASP A 22 10.02 -2.35 -4.88
CA ASP A 22 11.24 -3.18 -4.79
C ASP A 22 11.90 -3.35 -6.16
N ASN A 23 11.11 -3.67 -7.19
CA ASN A 23 11.61 -3.81 -8.57
C ASN A 23 12.12 -2.49 -9.17
N ALA A 24 11.56 -1.36 -8.73
CA ALA A 24 11.99 -0.03 -9.14
C ALA A 24 13.20 0.50 -8.33
N GLY A 25 13.61 -0.21 -7.27
CA GLY A 25 14.64 0.25 -6.34
C GLY A 25 14.22 1.45 -5.49
N VAL A 26 12.91 1.63 -5.29
CA VAL A 26 12.33 2.72 -4.48
C VAL A 26 12.11 2.20 -3.06
N ASP A 27 12.47 3.01 -2.06
CA ASP A 27 12.28 2.63 -0.66
C ASP A 27 10.78 2.60 -0.31
N VAL A 28 10.35 1.48 0.26
CA VAL A 28 8.96 1.25 0.63
C VAL A 28 8.90 0.62 2.02
N ASN A 29 8.08 1.20 2.90
CA ASN A 29 7.87 0.71 4.24
C ASN A 29 6.39 0.47 4.50
N ARG A 30 6.06 -0.68 5.07
CA ARG A 30 4.69 -1.07 5.40
C ARG A 30 4.48 -1.14 6.91
N SER A 31 3.52 -0.38 7.39
CA SER A 31 3.09 -0.34 8.79
C SER A 31 1.59 -0.62 8.90
N GLY A 32 1.24 -1.90 9.00
CA GLY A 32 -0.15 -2.35 9.05
C GLY A 32 -0.91 -2.03 7.75
N ASN A 33 -1.85 -1.08 7.84
CA ASN A 33 -2.69 -0.61 6.73
C ASN A 33 -2.06 0.53 5.92
N VAL A 34 -0.92 1.07 6.37
CA VAL A 34 -0.25 2.20 5.75
C VAL A 34 0.99 1.71 5.00
N LEU A 35 1.14 2.19 3.78
CA LEU A 35 2.32 2.02 2.95
C LEU A 35 2.95 3.40 2.71
N GLU A 36 4.22 3.54 3.04
CA GLU A 36 5.01 4.73 2.83
C GLU A 36 6.06 4.45 1.76
N ILE A 37 6.02 5.21 0.67
CA ILE A 37 6.97 5.13 -0.44
C ILE A 37 7.79 6.40 -0.44
N GLU A 38 9.10 6.30 -0.32
CA GLU A 38 10.04 7.42 -0.31
C GLU A 38 10.91 7.42 -1.56
N PHE A 39 10.94 8.55 -2.26
CA PHE A 39 11.72 8.74 -3.48
C PHE A 39 13.01 9.51 -3.19
N ASP A 40 14.02 9.35 -4.05
CA ASP A 40 15.35 9.98 -3.91
C ASP A 40 15.33 11.51 -3.81
N ASN A 41 14.27 12.16 -4.30
CA ASN A 41 14.07 13.61 -4.21
C ASN A 41 13.47 14.05 -2.85
N GLY A 42 13.30 13.13 -1.90
CA GLY A 42 12.69 13.36 -0.59
C GLY A 42 11.17 13.47 -0.60
N THR A 43 10.51 13.23 -1.75
CA THR A 43 9.05 13.18 -1.81
C THR A 43 8.54 11.84 -1.32
N LYS A 44 7.32 11.86 -0.76
CA LYS A 44 6.69 10.67 -0.18
C LYS A 44 5.29 10.49 -0.73
N ILE A 45 4.95 9.24 -1.04
CA ILE A 45 3.57 8.83 -1.32
C ILE A 45 3.12 7.94 -0.16
N ILE A 46 1.97 8.27 0.42
CA ILE A 46 1.34 7.49 1.48
C ILE A 46 0.08 6.85 0.93
N VAL A 47 -0.02 5.54 1.00
CA VAL A 47 -1.21 4.76 0.63
C VAL A 47 -1.76 4.14 1.90
N ASN A 48 -3.07 4.31 2.17
CA ASN A 48 -3.67 3.80 3.41
C ASN A 48 -4.96 3.04 3.10
N ARG A 49 -5.07 1.83 3.64
CA ARG A 49 -6.33 1.08 3.61
C ARG A 49 -7.29 1.61 4.68
N HIS A 50 -8.44 2.12 4.26
CA HIS A 50 -9.50 2.62 5.14
C HIS A 50 -10.64 1.59 5.25
N ASP A 51 -10.51 0.66 6.20
CA ASP A 51 -11.40 -0.51 6.35
C ASP A 51 -12.89 -0.13 6.49
N ILE A 52 -13.19 0.95 7.21
CA ILE A 52 -14.57 1.41 7.46
C ILE A 52 -15.26 1.90 6.18
N ASN A 53 -14.49 2.52 5.27
CA ASN A 53 -15.03 3.08 4.03
C ASN A 53 -14.84 2.13 2.84
N GLN A 54 -14.08 1.05 3.02
CA GLN A 54 -13.69 0.12 1.96
C GLN A 54 -12.97 0.81 0.79
N GLU A 55 -11.98 1.65 1.12
CA GLU A 55 -11.20 2.45 0.16
C GLU A 55 -9.68 2.32 0.41
N ILE A 56 -8.89 2.56 -0.65
CA ILE A 56 -7.42 2.69 -0.66
C ILE A 56 -7.05 4.03 -1.28
#